data_AF-A0AAW5L9D2-F1
#
_entry.id   AF-A0AAW5L9D2-F1
#
_cell.length_a   1.000
_cell.length_b   1.000
_cell.length_c   1.000
_cell.angle_alpha   90.00
_cell.angle_beta   90.00
_cell.angle_gamma   90.00
#
_symmetry.space_group_name_H-M   'P 1'
#
loop_
_entity.id
_entity.type
_entity.pdbx_description
1 polymer ?
#
loop_
_entity_poly.entity_id
_entity_poly.type
_entity_poly.pdbx_seq_one_letter_code
_entity_poly.pdbx_strand_id
1 'polypeptide(L)'
;MKTIQIEDPRQQHKVKHTLQDVIGLVLIATLAGADTLVDIEFFGECHAETLAKYLSFPNGMPSHDTIGRVLQLVDPTYLYELQTNWNQFFIQTNDSTINKIINIDGKTMRGNASKDQKANHILSAWSKADGVCFGQVTVNDKSNEITAIPKLLDTLHLEKMIVTLDAMGTQIDIASDIIQKKADYVLAIKENHKLLYQDITDYFCHAPFLEEMKQLKKGYVFTIEKSHSQIEKRFYYQTDDISWLEAKVKWKDVKSIGMVEKIIEKDDEIRVERRYYIS
;
A
#
# COMPACT_ATOMS: atom_id res chain seq x y z
N MET A 1 14.91 -11.59 15.81
CA MET A 1 13.43 -11.62 15.65
C MET A 1 12.81 -11.64 17.03
N LYS A 2 11.89 -10.73 17.35
CA LYS A 2 11.09 -10.89 18.59
C LYS A 2 10.17 -12.08 18.40
N THR A 3 10.19 -13.03 19.33
CA THR A 3 9.23 -14.13 19.34
C THR A 3 7.88 -13.57 19.73
N ILE A 4 6.88 -13.64 18.84
CA ILE A 4 5.50 -13.33 19.18
C ILE A 4 4.98 -14.52 19.98
N GLN A 5 4.59 -14.29 21.23
CA GLN A 5 3.85 -15.28 22.00
C GLN A 5 2.37 -15.13 21.66
N ILE A 6 1.83 -16.11 20.94
CA ILE A 6 0.41 -16.20 20.63
C ILE A 6 -0.22 -17.03 21.73
N GLU A 7 -1.12 -16.43 22.51
CA GLU A 7 -1.95 -17.19 23.44
C GLU A 7 -2.87 -18.10 22.64
N ASP A 8 -2.90 -19.40 22.97
CA ASP A 8 -3.78 -20.35 22.29
C ASP A 8 -5.16 -20.36 22.96
N PRO A 9 -6.19 -19.74 22.36
CA PRO A 9 -7.51 -19.63 22.95
C PRO A 9 -8.27 -20.97 22.98
N ARG A 10 -7.71 -22.03 22.37
CA ARG A 10 -8.34 -23.34 22.29
C ARG A 10 -8.18 -24.11 23.59
N GLN A 11 -9.16 -24.96 23.88
CA GLN A 11 -9.11 -25.88 25.02
C GLN A 11 -8.03 -26.94 24.80
N GLN A 12 -6.86 -26.77 25.40
CA GLN A 12 -5.64 -27.55 25.15
C GLN A 12 -5.84 -29.07 25.15
N HIS A 13 -6.68 -29.59 26.06
CA HIS A 13 -6.96 -31.02 26.15
C HIS A 13 -7.79 -31.61 24.99
N LYS A 14 -8.33 -30.76 24.08
CA LYS A 14 -9.11 -31.14 22.89
C LYS A 14 -8.34 -30.91 21.59
N VAL A 15 -7.10 -30.43 21.65
CA VAL A 15 -6.32 -30.02 20.48
C VAL A 15 -5.38 -31.14 20.05
N LYS A 16 -5.38 -31.45 18.74
CA LYS A 16 -4.44 -32.40 18.11
C LYS A 16 -3.32 -31.72 17.34
N HIS A 17 -3.51 -30.49 16.88
CA HIS A 17 -2.53 -29.75 16.08
C HIS A 17 -2.09 -28.49 16.80
N THR A 18 -0.78 -28.26 16.88
CA THR A 18 -0.24 -27.06 17.53
C THR A 18 -0.74 -25.81 16.81
N LEU A 19 -0.88 -24.70 17.55
CA LEU A 19 -1.32 -23.45 16.94
C LEU A 19 -0.32 -22.99 15.86
N GLN A 20 0.97 -23.14 16.17
CA GLN A 20 2.07 -22.80 15.28
C GLN A 20 2.03 -23.60 13.96
N ASP A 21 1.77 -24.90 14.00
CA ASP A 21 1.68 -25.72 12.78
C ASP A 21 0.53 -25.28 11.88
N VAL A 22 -0.63 -24.99 12.47
CA VAL A 22 -1.81 -24.56 11.69
C VAL A 22 -1.58 -23.17 11.08
N ILE A 23 -1.10 -22.20 11.87
CA ILE A 23 -0.83 -20.84 11.37
C ILE A 23 0.31 -20.83 10.35
N GLY A 24 1.36 -21.62 10.60
CA GLY A 24 2.49 -21.77 9.66
C GLY A 24 2.05 -22.39 8.33
N LEU A 25 1.21 -23.43 8.38
CA LEU A 25 0.64 -24.03 7.16
C LEU A 25 -0.17 -23.01 6.37
N VAL A 26 -1.10 -22.29 7.02
CA VAL A 26 -1.92 -21.26 6.37
C VAL A 26 -1.03 -20.21 5.69
N LEU A 27 -0.03 -19.69 6.42
CA LEU A 27 0.87 -18.68 5.88
C LEU A 27 1.61 -19.18 4.63
N ILE A 28 2.23 -20.36 4.70
CA ILE A 28 3.02 -20.91 3.58
C ILE A 28 2.12 -21.23 2.38
N ALA A 29 0.95 -21.83 2.62
CA ALA A 29 0.01 -22.20 1.57
C ALA A 29 -0.56 -20.95 0.86
N THR A 30 -0.96 -19.92 1.61
CA THR A 30 -1.46 -18.68 1.03
C THR A 30 -0.39 -17.94 0.23
N LEU A 31 0.87 -17.95 0.69
CA LEU A 31 1.99 -17.40 -0.10
C LEU A 31 2.23 -18.18 -1.40
N ALA A 32 1.87 -19.45 -1.45
CA ALA A 32 1.91 -20.27 -2.65
C ALA A 32 0.65 -20.18 -3.52
N GLY A 33 -0.32 -19.33 -3.15
CA GLY A 33 -1.55 -19.10 -3.91
C GLY A 33 -2.72 -20.03 -3.56
N ALA A 34 -2.69 -20.70 -2.40
CA ALA A 34 -3.85 -21.43 -1.89
C ALA A 34 -4.86 -20.45 -1.25
N ASP A 35 -5.96 -20.20 -1.97
CA ASP A 35 -6.93 -19.14 -1.62
C ASP A 35 -8.11 -19.63 -0.77
N THR A 36 -8.37 -20.95 -0.71
CA THR A 36 -9.44 -21.53 0.11
C THR A 36 -8.91 -22.48 1.18
N LEU A 37 -9.70 -22.73 2.23
CA LEU A 37 -9.33 -23.68 3.28
C LEU A 37 -9.08 -25.10 2.74
N VAL A 38 -9.82 -25.47 1.69
CA VAL A 38 -9.65 -26.76 1.00
C VAL A 38 -8.35 -26.77 0.20
N ASP A 39 -8.01 -25.67 -0.48
CA ASP A 39 -6.72 -25.54 -1.17
C ASP A 39 -5.55 -25.59 -0.20
N ILE A 40 -5.68 -25.01 0.99
CA ILE A 40 -4.63 -25.03 2.03
C ILE A 40 -4.42 -26.45 2.55
N GLU A 41 -5.49 -27.21 2.81
CA GLU A 41 -5.38 -28.64 3.17
C GLU A 41 -4.70 -29.43 2.05
N PHE A 42 -5.16 -29.27 0.80
CA PHE A 42 -4.59 -29.95 -0.36
C PHE A 42 -3.12 -29.61 -0.58
N PHE A 43 -2.73 -28.34 -0.43
CA PHE A 43 -1.34 -27.89 -0.46
C PHE A 43 -0.50 -28.57 0.63
N GLY A 44 -1.04 -28.63 1.86
CA GLY A 44 -0.41 -29.31 2.98
C GLY A 44 -0.12 -30.78 2.72
N GLU A 45 -1.09 -31.49 2.12
CA GLU A 45 -0.94 -32.89 1.73
C GLU A 45 0.12 -33.06 0.63
N CYS A 46 0.07 -32.22 -0.40
CA CYS A 46 0.98 -32.28 -1.55
C CYS A 46 2.43 -31.94 -1.19
N HIS A 47 2.66 -31.18 -0.11
CA HIS A 47 3.98 -30.70 0.29
C HIS A 47 4.40 -31.10 1.71
N ALA A 48 3.76 -32.14 2.26
CA ALA A 48 3.96 -32.59 3.64
C ALA A 48 5.44 -32.82 4.00
N GLU A 49 6.22 -33.45 3.10
CA GLU A 49 7.65 -33.70 3.32
C GLU A 49 8.49 -32.42 3.41
N THR A 50 8.14 -31.39 2.64
CA THR A 50 8.84 -30.11 2.67
C THR A 50 8.45 -29.32 3.91
N LEU A 51 7.16 -29.32 4.26
CA LEU A 51 6.64 -28.61 5.42
C LEU A 51 7.16 -29.21 6.74
N ALA A 52 7.39 -30.52 6.80
CA ALA A 52 7.96 -31.22 7.95
C ALA A 52 9.37 -30.74 8.34
N LYS A 53 10.07 -30.00 7.46
CA LYS A 53 11.37 -29.38 7.78
C LYS A 53 11.24 -28.15 8.68
N TYR A 54 10.05 -27.54 8.71
CA TYR A 54 9.79 -26.26 9.38
C TYR A 54 8.71 -26.37 10.47
N LEU A 55 7.80 -27.34 10.34
CA LEU A 55 6.62 -27.54 11.17
C LEU A 55 6.54 -29.01 11.61
N SER A 56 5.92 -29.28 12.77
CA SER A 56 6.01 -30.59 13.43
C SER A 56 4.88 -31.55 13.07
N PHE A 57 3.65 -31.04 12.92
CA PHE A 57 2.45 -31.82 12.58
C PHE A 57 2.32 -33.15 13.35
N PRO A 58 2.29 -33.13 14.71
CA PRO A 58 2.37 -34.33 15.54
C PRO A 58 1.24 -35.34 15.31
N ASN A 59 0.12 -34.91 14.73
CA ASN A 59 -1.04 -35.74 14.41
C ASN A 59 -1.39 -35.69 12.91
N GLY A 60 -0.40 -35.43 12.05
CA GLY A 60 -0.60 -35.28 10.60
C GLY A 60 -1.11 -33.90 10.18
N MET A 61 -1.49 -33.78 8.91
CA MET A 61 -2.03 -32.54 8.35
C MET A 61 -3.37 -32.18 9.00
N PRO A 62 -3.58 -30.92 9.39
CA PRO A 62 -4.89 -30.46 9.84
C PRO A 62 -5.85 -30.37 8.64
N SER A 63 -7.08 -30.84 8.82
CA SER A 63 -8.14 -30.69 7.82
C SER A 63 -8.60 -29.24 7.66
N HIS A 64 -9.25 -28.90 6.54
CA HIS A 64 -9.86 -27.58 6.32
C HIS A 64 -10.79 -27.14 7.48
N ASP A 65 -11.55 -28.06 8.08
CA ASP A 65 -12.38 -27.79 9.26
C ASP A 65 -11.56 -27.40 10.50
N THR A 66 -10.40 -28.02 10.68
CA THR A 66 -9.50 -27.70 11.79
C THR A 66 -8.84 -26.34 11.57
N ILE A 67 -8.40 -26.07 10.35
CA ILE A 67 -7.83 -24.78 9.95
C ILE A 67 -8.89 -23.68 10.16
N GLY A 68 -10.11 -23.86 9.66
CA GLY A 68 -11.20 -22.90 9.79
C GLY A 68 -11.54 -22.58 11.25
N ARG A 69 -11.63 -23.59 12.12
CA ARG A 69 -11.87 -23.38 13.56
C ARG A 69 -10.75 -22.60 14.24
N VAL A 70 -9.50 -22.85 13.87
CA VAL A 70 -8.35 -22.09 14.42
C VAL A 70 -8.43 -20.63 14.00
N LEU A 71 -8.64 -20.36 12.70
CA LEU A 71 -8.71 -18.99 12.18
C LEU A 71 -9.88 -18.18 12.76
N GLN A 72 -10.99 -18.83 13.13
CA GLN A 72 -12.11 -18.17 13.80
C GLN A 72 -11.82 -17.78 15.25
N LEU A 73 -10.87 -18.44 15.91
CA LEU A 73 -10.57 -18.22 17.32
C LEU A 73 -9.38 -17.30 17.54
N VAL A 74 -8.43 -17.27 16.61
CA VAL A 74 -7.22 -16.45 16.72
C VAL A 74 -7.56 -14.98 16.56
N ASP A 75 -7.05 -14.15 17.48
CA ASP A 75 -7.18 -12.70 17.39
C ASP A 75 -6.42 -12.19 16.14
N PRO A 76 -7.08 -11.44 15.24
CA PRO A 76 -6.45 -10.86 14.06
C PRO A 76 -5.22 -10.00 14.36
N THR A 77 -5.14 -9.40 15.56
CA THR A 77 -3.97 -8.60 16.01
C THR A 77 -2.66 -9.37 15.91
N TYR A 78 -2.66 -10.67 16.21
CA TYR A 78 -1.45 -11.50 16.07
C TYR A 78 -0.97 -11.63 14.63
N LEU A 79 -1.90 -11.70 13.66
CA LEU A 79 -1.54 -11.77 12.25
C LEU A 79 -0.92 -10.46 11.78
N TYR A 80 -1.42 -9.32 12.27
CA TYR A 80 -0.82 -8.00 12.00
C TYR A 80 0.59 -7.87 12.58
N GLU A 81 0.83 -8.36 13.81
CA GLU A 81 2.16 -8.37 14.40
C GLU A 81 3.13 -9.28 13.63
N LEU A 82 2.68 -10.47 13.23
CA LEU A 82 3.46 -11.40 12.40
C LEU A 82 3.86 -10.74 11.07
N GLN A 83 2.90 -10.12 10.39
CA GLN A 83 3.15 -9.39 9.15
C GLN A 83 4.14 -8.24 9.36
N THR A 84 3.99 -7.47 10.45
CA THR A 84 4.89 -6.35 10.76
C THR A 84 6.32 -6.83 11.00
N ASN A 85 6.51 -7.92 11.76
CA ASN A 85 7.83 -8.50 12.01
C ASN A 85 8.46 -9.07 10.73
N TRP A 86 7.66 -9.73 9.89
CA TRP A 86 8.09 -10.20 8.57
C TRP A 86 8.56 -9.02 7.71
N ASN A 87 7.77 -7.96 7.63
CA ASN A 87 8.09 -6.77 6.85
C ASN A 87 9.38 -6.09 7.32
N GLN A 88 9.60 -5.98 8.64
CA GLN A 88 10.85 -5.46 9.20
C GLN A 88 12.06 -6.30 8.79
N PHE A 89 11.92 -7.63 8.81
CA PHE A 89 12.98 -8.51 8.33
C PHE A 89 13.30 -8.26 6.85
N PHE A 90 12.29 -8.17 5.99
CA PHE A 90 12.47 -7.88 4.57
C PHE A 90 13.09 -6.51 4.28
N ILE A 91 12.79 -5.49 5.11
CA ILE A 91 13.40 -4.16 4.98
C ILE A 91 14.88 -4.19 5.37
N GLN A 92 15.23 -4.88 6.46
CA GLN A 92 16.61 -4.95 6.95
C GLN A 92 17.57 -5.69 6.00
N THR A 93 17.05 -6.60 5.18
CA THR A 93 17.86 -7.40 4.25
C THR A 93 18.13 -6.70 2.91
N ASN A 94 17.41 -5.62 2.58
CA ASN A 94 17.60 -4.90 1.33
C ASN A 94 18.51 -3.69 1.53
N ASP A 95 19.61 -3.70 0.77
CA ASP A 95 20.77 -2.83 0.91
C ASP A 95 20.48 -1.33 0.78
N SER A 96 21.37 -0.59 1.43
CA SER A 96 21.43 0.81 1.88
C SER A 96 21.18 1.97 0.89
N THR A 97 20.51 1.77 -0.26
CA THR A 97 20.38 2.82 -1.30
C THR A 97 18.96 3.15 -1.81
N ILE A 98 17.88 2.67 -1.19
CA ILE A 98 16.57 2.72 -1.86
C ILE A 98 15.58 3.71 -1.23
N ASN A 99 15.26 4.76 -2.00
CA ASN A 99 14.03 5.55 -1.94
C ASN A 99 12.83 4.66 -2.31
N LYS A 100 12.36 3.78 -1.40
CA LYS A 100 11.21 2.90 -1.67
C LYS A 100 9.93 3.74 -1.77
N ILE A 101 9.10 3.48 -2.79
CA ILE A 101 7.80 4.13 -2.93
C ILE A 101 6.75 3.34 -2.16
N ILE A 102 6.20 3.95 -1.11
CA ILE A 102 5.11 3.42 -0.31
C ILE A 102 3.82 4.12 -0.75
N ASN A 103 2.93 3.35 -1.36
CA ASN A 103 1.61 3.81 -1.79
C ASN A 103 0.63 3.55 -0.66
N ILE A 104 -0.12 4.57 -0.27
CA ILE A 104 -1.20 4.44 0.71
C ILE A 104 -2.53 4.65 -0.02
N ASP A 105 -3.40 3.64 0.03
CA ASP A 105 -4.68 3.62 -0.69
C ASP A 105 -5.75 2.86 0.08
N GLY A 106 -7.00 3.35 -0.02
CA GLY A 106 -8.18 2.80 0.65
C GLY A 106 -9.02 1.93 -0.29
N LYS A 107 -9.31 0.68 0.11
CA LYS A 107 -10.16 -0.24 -0.66
C LYS A 107 -11.28 -0.83 0.18
N THR A 108 -12.48 -0.83 -0.39
CA THR A 108 -13.65 -1.46 0.24
C THR A 108 -13.79 -2.91 -0.19
N MET A 109 -13.82 -3.81 0.80
CA MET A 109 -14.09 -5.24 0.63
C MET A 109 -15.60 -5.50 0.49
N ARG A 110 -16.15 -5.30 -0.70
CA ARG A 110 -17.61 -5.36 -0.94
C ARG A 110 -18.28 -6.70 -0.57
N GLY A 111 -17.53 -7.80 -0.59
CA GLY A 111 -18.06 -9.15 -0.35
C GLY A 111 -18.35 -9.49 1.11
N ASN A 112 -17.95 -8.65 2.08
CA ASN A 112 -18.16 -8.92 3.50
C ASN A 112 -19.30 -8.13 4.14
N ALA A 113 -20.09 -7.41 3.34
CA ALA A 113 -21.27 -6.72 3.82
C ALA A 113 -22.38 -7.72 4.17
N SER A 114 -23.09 -7.46 5.27
CA SER A 114 -24.29 -8.19 5.68
C SER A 114 -25.42 -7.20 5.98
N LYS A 115 -26.60 -7.69 6.41
CA LYS A 115 -27.68 -6.80 6.86
C LYS A 115 -27.29 -5.93 8.05
N ASP A 116 -26.38 -6.43 8.88
CA ASP A 116 -25.99 -5.82 10.16
C ASP A 116 -24.57 -5.24 10.14
N GLN A 117 -23.81 -5.43 9.05
CA GLN A 117 -22.43 -4.97 8.91
C GLN A 117 -22.19 -4.34 7.53
N LYS A 118 -21.64 -3.13 7.50
CA LYS A 118 -21.17 -2.51 6.26
C LYS A 118 -19.90 -3.17 5.75
N ALA A 119 -19.66 -3.03 4.44
CA ALA A 119 -18.43 -3.52 3.84
C ALA A 119 -17.21 -2.87 4.51
N ASN A 120 -16.24 -3.68 4.93
CA ASN A 120 -15.02 -3.14 5.55
C ASN A 120 -14.25 -2.31 4.52
N HIS A 121 -13.79 -1.14 4.94
CA HIS A 121 -12.88 -0.32 4.17
C HIS A 121 -11.48 -0.42 4.79
N ILE A 122 -10.51 -0.86 4.00
CA ILE A 122 -9.14 -1.13 4.45
C ILE A 122 -8.22 -0.12 3.78
N LEU A 123 -7.48 0.63 4.59
CA LEU A 123 -6.40 1.49 4.14
C LEU A 123 -5.10 0.70 4.23
N SER A 124 -4.37 0.55 3.13
CA SER A 124 -3.15 -0.25 3.06
C SER A 124 -1.95 0.58 2.59
N ALA A 125 -0.79 0.35 3.19
CA ALA A 125 0.50 0.89 2.77
C ALA A 125 1.31 -0.21 2.07
N TRP A 126 1.64 -0.03 0.79
CA TRP A 126 2.24 -1.10 -0.02
C TRP A 126 3.27 -0.58 -1.03
N SER A 127 4.28 -1.40 -1.33
CA SER A 127 5.27 -1.13 -2.39
C SER A 127 4.97 -1.98 -3.61
N LYS A 128 4.83 -1.33 -4.76
CA LYS A 128 4.72 -2.03 -6.06
C LYS A 128 6.01 -2.77 -6.41
N ALA A 129 7.16 -2.18 -6.10
CA ALA A 129 8.46 -2.75 -6.46
C ALA A 129 8.75 -4.02 -5.67
N ASP A 130 8.38 -4.06 -4.39
CA ASP A 130 8.58 -5.23 -3.54
C ASP A 130 7.41 -6.22 -3.62
N GLY A 131 6.22 -5.79 -4.08
CA GLY A 131 5.02 -6.61 -4.08
C GLY A 131 4.46 -6.89 -2.67
N VAL A 132 4.82 -6.05 -1.69
CA VAL A 132 4.54 -6.26 -0.26
C VAL A 132 3.66 -5.16 0.30
N CYS A 133 2.72 -5.56 1.16
CA CYS A 133 1.96 -4.66 2.03
C CYS A 133 2.66 -4.53 3.39
N PHE A 134 3.09 -3.31 3.72
CA PHE A 134 3.85 -2.99 4.93
C PHE A 134 2.97 -2.82 6.17
N GLY A 135 1.73 -2.42 5.97
CA GLY A 135 0.77 -2.23 7.03
C GLY A 135 -0.61 -1.92 6.47
N GLN A 136 -1.63 -2.17 7.28
CA GLN A 136 -3.00 -1.84 6.92
C GLN A 136 -3.82 -1.54 8.17
N VAL A 137 -4.86 -0.72 8.01
CA VAL A 137 -5.80 -0.38 9.07
C VAL A 137 -7.22 -0.41 8.52
N THR A 138 -8.14 -0.98 9.29
CA THR A 138 -9.57 -0.92 8.98
C THR A 138 -10.10 0.46 9.34
N VAL A 139 -10.71 1.14 8.38
CA VAL A 139 -11.41 2.40 8.59
C VAL A 139 -12.81 2.05 9.11
N ASN A 140 -13.06 2.38 10.38
CA ASN A 140 -14.36 2.17 11.01
C ASN A 140 -15.44 3.01 10.34
N ASP A 141 -16.70 2.57 10.41
CA ASP A 141 -17.88 3.20 9.78
C ASP A 141 -18.11 4.69 10.10
N LYS A 142 -17.49 5.20 11.17
CA LYS A 142 -17.56 6.61 11.60
C LYS A 142 -16.28 7.40 11.35
N SER A 143 -15.21 6.76 10.90
CA SER A 143 -13.92 7.38 10.61
C SER A 143 -13.73 7.54 9.10
N ASN A 144 -12.92 8.52 8.70
CA ASN A 144 -12.50 8.71 7.32
C ASN A 144 -11.03 8.28 7.16
N GLU A 145 -10.60 8.06 5.91
CA GLU A 145 -9.20 7.75 5.60
C GLU A 145 -8.23 8.79 6.17
N ILE A 146 -8.62 10.07 6.17
CA ILE A 146 -7.82 11.19 6.72
C ILE A 146 -7.40 10.93 8.18
N THR A 147 -8.30 10.39 9.02
CA THR A 147 -7.98 10.05 10.42
C THR A 147 -7.27 8.70 10.59
N ALA A 148 -7.32 7.85 9.56
CA ALA A 148 -6.69 6.53 9.58
C ALA A 148 -5.24 6.57 9.06
N ILE A 149 -4.91 7.48 8.13
CA ILE A 149 -3.56 7.66 7.58
C ILE A 149 -2.53 7.91 8.68
N PRO A 150 -2.70 8.85 9.64
CA PRO A 150 -1.72 9.05 10.70
C PRO A 150 -1.46 7.79 11.52
N LYS A 151 -2.53 7.05 11.88
CA LYS A 151 -2.42 5.79 12.63
C LYS A 151 -1.65 4.73 11.85
N LEU A 152 -1.84 4.67 10.54
CA LEU A 152 -1.08 3.78 9.68
C LEU A 152 0.38 4.20 9.59
N LEU A 153 0.68 5.50 9.44
CA LEU A 153 2.06 6.00 9.42
C LEU A 153 2.79 5.72 10.75
N ASP A 154 2.07 5.65 11.87
CA ASP A 154 2.65 5.32 13.19
C ASP A 154 3.11 3.88 13.35
N THR A 155 2.54 2.94 12.60
CA THR A 155 2.99 1.55 12.63
C THR A 155 4.16 1.28 11.68
N LEU A 156 4.45 2.20 10.76
CA LEU A 156 5.41 2.03 9.69
C LEU A 156 6.78 2.65 10.01
N HIS A 157 7.84 1.94 9.62
CA HIS A 157 9.20 2.46 9.63
C HIS A 157 9.51 3.03 8.24
N LEU A 158 9.43 4.36 8.10
CA LEU A 158 9.45 5.05 6.80
C LEU A 158 10.76 5.79 6.48
N GLU A 159 11.78 5.71 7.35
CA GLU A 159 13.03 6.45 7.15
C GLU A 159 13.64 6.17 5.76
N LYS A 160 13.92 7.24 5.00
CA LYS A 160 14.41 7.21 3.61
C LYS A 160 13.45 6.59 2.58
N MET A 161 12.15 6.55 2.86
CA MET A 161 11.12 6.13 1.90
C MET A 161 10.39 7.35 1.32
N ILE A 162 9.73 7.15 0.17
CA ILE A 162 8.83 8.12 -0.46
C ILE A 162 7.40 7.66 -0.26
N VAL A 163 6.57 8.44 0.43
CA VAL A 163 5.16 8.14 0.62
C VAL A 163 4.33 8.84 -0.46
N THR A 164 3.43 8.09 -1.10
CA THR A 164 2.45 8.67 -2.03
C THR A 164 1.02 8.35 -1.60
N LEU A 165 0.17 9.36 -1.74
CA LEU A 165 -1.23 9.36 -1.33
C LEU A 165 -2.08 9.96 -2.44
N ASP A 166 -3.35 9.59 -2.43
CA ASP A 166 -4.34 10.23 -3.27
C ASP A 166 -4.63 11.68 -2.81
N ALA A 167 -5.43 12.39 -3.61
CA ALA A 167 -5.72 13.79 -3.30
C ALA A 167 -6.56 13.95 -2.04
N MET A 168 -7.42 12.98 -1.70
CA MET A 168 -8.25 13.05 -0.50
C MET A 168 -7.43 12.92 0.78
N GLY A 169 -6.43 12.02 0.78
CA GLY A 169 -5.46 11.85 1.86
C GLY A 169 -4.40 12.94 1.95
N THR A 170 -4.31 13.84 0.96
CA THR A 170 -3.32 14.91 0.94
C THR A 170 -3.71 16.05 1.87
N GLN A 171 -3.11 16.06 3.07
CA GLN A 171 -3.34 17.06 4.13
C GLN A 171 -2.01 17.61 4.64
N ILE A 172 -2.01 18.84 5.14
CA ILE A 172 -0.82 19.54 5.66
C ILE A 172 -0.21 18.78 6.85
N ASP A 173 -1.04 18.31 7.77
CA ASP A 173 -0.59 17.56 8.96
C ASP A 173 0.03 16.22 8.55
N ILE A 174 -0.58 15.51 7.60
CA ILE A 174 -0.06 14.24 7.08
C ILE A 174 1.31 14.43 6.40
N ALA A 175 1.46 15.48 5.58
CA ALA A 175 2.77 15.82 5.00
C ALA A 175 3.81 16.08 6.10
N SER A 176 3.41 16.80 7.15
CA SER A 176 4.28 17.09 8.29
C SER A 176 4.68 15.83 9.07
N ASP A 177 3.78 14.86 9.22
CA ASP A 177 4.03 13.57 9.87
C ASP A 177 5.00 12.70 9.06
N ILE A 178 4.87 12.68 7.73
CA ILE A 178 5.79 11.95 6.84
C ILE A 178 7.22 12.48 7.00
N ILE A 179 7.41 13.80 6.96
CA ILE A 179 8.73 14.42 7.14
C ILE A 179 9.28 14.17 8.55
N GLN A 180 8.43 14.19 9.59
CA GLN A 180 8.86 13.86 10.96
C GLN A 180 9.41 12.42 11.07
N LYS A 181 8.91 11.50 10.24
CA LYS A 181 9.40 10.12 10.15
C LYS A 181 10.61 9.97 9.22
N LYS A 182 11.23 11.08 8.79
CA LYS A 182 12.39 11.14 7.89
C LYS A 182 12.13 10.45 6.54
N ALA A 183 10.91 10.54 6.06
CA ALA A 183 10.48 10.11 4.74
C ALA A 183 10.24 11.35 3.88
N ASP A 184 10.36 11.19 2.56
CA ASP A 184 9.91 12.18 1.58
C ASP A 184 8.49 11.81 1.12
N TYR A 185 7.82 12.69 0.38
CA TYR A 185 6.49 12.42 -0.14
C TYR A 185 6.29 12.84 -1.60
N VAL A 186 5.29 12.26 -2.26
CA VAL A 186 4.71 12.76 -3.52
C VAL A 186 3.20 12.71 -3.36
N LEU A 187 2.58 13.87 -3.13
CA LEU A 187 1.17 13.98 -2.77
C LEU A 187 0.36 14.60 -3.91
N ALA A 188 -0.76 13.97 -4.26
CA ALA A 188 -1.62 14.47 -5.32
C ALA A 188 -2.44 15.68 -4.84
N ILE A 189 -2.51 16.74 -5.65
CA ILE A 189 -3.28 17.95 -5.34
C ILE A 189 -4.50 18.06 -6.26
N LYS A 190 -5.64 18.41 -5.66
CA LYS A 190 -6.90 18.76 -6.34
C LYS A 190 -7.52 20.00 -5.68
N GLU A 191 -8.81 20.21 -5.90
CA GLU A 191 -9.58 21.34 -5.37
C GLU A 191 -9.66 21.39 -3.84
N ASN A 192 -9.28 20.33 -3.11
CA ASN A 192 -9.17 20.35 -1.65
C ASN A 192 -8.14 21.38 -1.14
N HIS A 193 -7.16 21.75 -1.97
CA HIS A 193 -6.21 22.84 -1.70
C HIS A 193 -6.26 23.86 -2.83
N LYS A 194 -7.41 24.51 -3.00
CA LYS A 194 -7.74 25.34 -4.17
C LYS A 194 -6.66 26.31 -4.64
N LEU A 195 -6.06 27.09 -3.72
CA LEU A 195 -5.01 28.06 -4.09
C LEU A 195 -3.78 27.35 -4.66
N LEU A 196 -3.24 26.37 -3.94
CA LEU A 196 -2.10 25.57 -4.39
C LEU A 196 -2.38 24.86 -5.72
N TYR A 197 -3.60 24.32 -5.88
CA TYR A 197 -4.02 23.68 -7.12
C TYR A 197 -4.07 24.66 -8.30
N GLN A 198 -4.62 25.86 -8.10
CA GLN A 198 -4.69 26.90 -9.11
C GLN A 198 -3.29 27.37 -9.52
N ASP A 199 -2.44 27.70 -8.54
CA ASP A 199 -1.06 28.13 -8.77
C ASP A 199 -0.27 27.12 -9.61
N ILE A 200 -0.35 25.83 -9.26
CA ILE A 200 0.34 24.75 -9.99
C ILE A 200 -0.27 24.55 -11.39
N THR A 201 -1.60 24.62 -11.49
CA THR A 201 -2.31 24.48 -12.78
C THR A 201 -1.93 25.59 -13.74
N ASP A 202 -1.90 26.83 -13.27
CA ASP A 202 -1.56 28.02 -14.05
C ASP A 202 -0.10 27.96 -14.52
N TYR A 203 0.81 27.53 -13.64
CA TYR A 203 2.22 27.33 -13.98
C TYR A 203 2.40 26.33 -15.14
N PHE A 204 1.77 25.15 -15.05
CA PHE A 204 1.86 24.15 -16.10
C PHE A 204 0.93 24.40 -17.30
N CYS A 205 0.10 25.45 -17.28
CA CYS A 205 -0.73 25.84 -18.41
C CYS A 205 0.09 26.43 -19.56
N HIS A 206 1.31 26.91 -19.29
CA HIS A 206 2.15 27.57 -20.28
C HIS A 206 2.80 26.57 -21.25
N ALA A 207 2.15 26.33 -22.39
CA ALA A 207 2.59 25.35 -23.39
C ALA A 207 4.04 25.53 -23.90
N PRO A 208 4.55 26.75 -24.18
CA PRO A 208 5.94 26.93 -24.61
C PRO A 208 6.96 26.39 -23.60
N PHE A 209 6.69 26.57 -22.30
CA PHE A 209 7.56 26.06 -21.24
C PHE A 209 7.56 24.53 -21.18
N LEU A 210 6.40 23.88 -21.36
CA LEU A 210 6.35 22.41 -21.46
C LEU A 210 7.15 21.88 -22.65
N GLU A 211 7.06 22.55 -23.80
CA GLU A 211 7.85 22.19 -24.99
C GLU A 211 9.35 22.38 -24.77
N GLU A 212 9.75 23.43 -24.07
CA GLU A 212 11.14 23.63 -23.67
C GLU A 212 11.63 22.49 -22.76
N MET A 213 10.87 22.10 -21.74
CA MET A 213 11.21 20.96 -20.87
C MET A 213 11.38 19.66 -21.67
N LYS A 214 10.52 19.42 -22.67
CA LYS A 214 10.62 18.26 -23.57
C LYS A 214 11.91 18.30 -24.40
N GLN A 215 12.22 19.46 -24.98
CA GLN A 215 13.41 19.65 -25.81
C GLN A 215 14.70 19.48 -25.01
N LEU A 216 14.75 20.06 -23.80
CA LEU A 216 15.88 19.98 -22.89
C LEU A 216 16.00 18.61 -22.19
N LYS A 217 14.94 17.77 -22.26
CA LYS A 217 14.84 16.49 -21.53
C LYS A 217 15.15 16.61 -20.04
N LYS A 218 14.83 17.76 -19.45
CA LYS A 218 15.08 18.07 -18.04
C LYS A 218 13.75 18.21 -17.32
N GLY A 219 13.59 17.49 -16.21
CA GLY A 219 12.32 17.46 -15.48
C GLY A 219 11.18 16.87 -16.30
N TYR A 220 11.46 16.02 -17.29
CA TYR A 220 10.49 15.45 -18.21
C TYR A 220 10.72 13.96 -18.44
N VAL A 221 9.65 13.17 -18.37
CA VAL A 221 9.64 11.74 -18.73
C VAL A 221 8.40 11.44 -19.57
N PHE A 222 8.55 10.54 -20.54
CA PHE A 222 7.44 10.06 -21.37
C PHE A 222 7.36 8.55 -21.33
N THR A 223 6.14 8.03 -21.18
CA THR A 223 5.87 6.59 -21.29
C THR A 223 4.67 6.34 -22.19
N ILE A 224 4.68 5.18 -22.85
CA ILE A 224 3.58 4.70 -23.67
C ILE A 224 3.28 3.25 -23.30
N GLU A 225 2.00 2.95 -23.11
CA GLU A 225 1.52 1.63 -22.72
C GLU A 225 0.35 1.27 -23.64
N LYS A 226 0.41 0.10 -24.29
CA LYS A 226 -0.65 -0.39 -25.17
C LYS A 226 -1.32 -1.59 -24.51
N SER A 227 -2.64 -1.54 -24.35
CA SER A 227 -3.45 -2.63 -23.84
C SER A 227 -4.67 -2.85 -24.73
N HIS A 228 -4.73 -4.00 -25.41
CA HIS A 228 -5.81 -4.33 -26.37
C HIS A 228 -6.12 -3.17 -27.33
N SER A 229 -7.26 -2.49 -27.17
CA SER A 229 -7.73 -1.37 -27.99
C SER A 229 -7.41 0.02 -27.41
N GLN A 230 -6.68 0.08 -26.30
CA GLN A 230 -6.36 1.32 -25.59
C GLN A 230 -4.86 1.62 -25.65
N ILE A 231 -4.51 2.84 -26.06
CA ILE A 231 -3.15 3.37 -25.96
C ILE A 231 -3.16 4.45 -24.88
N GLU A 232 -2.29 4.30 -23.89
CA GLU A 232 -2.06 5.32 -22.86
C GLU A 232 -0.69 5.95 -23.04
N LYS A 233 -0.67 7.25 -23.29
CA LYS A 233 0.54 8.08 -23.29
C LYS A 233 0.57 8.88 -22.00
N ARG A 234 1.67 8.82 -21.25
CA ARG A 234 1.86 9.59 -20.03
C ARG A 234 3.08 10.49 -20.15
N PHE A 235 2.86 11.78 -19.93
CA PHE A 235 3.87 12.82 -19.90
C PHE A 235 4.02 13.28 -18.46
N TYR A 236 5.22 13.19 -17.93
CA TYR A 236 5.55 13.60 -16.57
C TYR A 236 6.41 14.84 -16.65
N TYR A 237 6.05 15.87 -15.88
CA TYR A 237 6.79 17.12 -15.75
C TYR A 237 7.07 17.37 -14.27
N GLN A 238 8.27 17.84 -13.94
CA GLN A 238 8.68 18.19 -12.58
C GLN A 238 9.64 19.37 -12.59
N THR A 239 9.47 20.29 -11.65
CA THR A 239 10.36 21.45 -11.47
C THR A 239 10.55 21.76 -9.99
N ASP A 240 11.77 22.15 -9.62
CA ASP A 240 12.15 22.69 -8.32
C ASP A 240 12.12 24.24 -8.28
N ASP A 241 11.84 24.89 -9.42
CA ASP A 241 11.60 26.33 -9.47
C ASP A 241 10.21 26.69 -8.94
N ILE A 242 10.12 26.69 -7.61
CA ILE A 242 8.90 26.94 -6.85
C ILE A 242 9.04 28.17 -5.94
N SER A 243 10.03 29.04 -6.20
CA SER A 243 10.31 30.24 -5.39
C SER A 243 9.11 31.18 -5.29
N TRP A 244 8.32 31.26 -6.36
CA TRP A 244 7.10 32.05 -6.53
C TRP A 244 5.87 31.46 -5.83
N LEU A 245 5.89 30.19 -5.43
CA LEU A 245 4.73 29.49 -4.90
C LEU A 245 4.50 29.83 -3.42
N GLU A 246 3.74 30.88 -3.13
CA GLU A 246 3.48 31.35 -1.75
C GLU A 246 2.75 30.31 -0.90
N ALA A 247 1.81 29.58 -1.50
CA ALA A 247 1.01 28.57 -0.82
C ALA A 247 1.85 27.43 -0.20
N LYS A 248 3.09 27.22 -0.66
CA LYS A 248 3.99 26.18 -0.16
C LYS A 248 4.41 26.39 1.30
N VAL A 249 4.34 27.61 1.84
CA VAL A 249 4.77 27.93 3.21
C VAL A 249 4.01 27.12 4.27
N LYS A 250 2.77 26.71 3.95
CA LYS A 250 1.96 25.86 4.84
C LYS A 250 2.41 24.40 4.84
N TRP A 251 3.19 23.98 3.85
CA TRP A 251 3.59 22.60 3.65
C TRP A 251 5.04 22.40 4.07
N LYS A 252 5.29 21.35 4.85
CA LYS A 252 6.61 21.07 5.36
C LYS A 252 7.48 20.41 4.29
N ASP A 253 8.60 21.04 3.94
CA ASP A 253 9.63 20.48 3.06
C ASP A 253 9.18 20.20 1.60
N VAL A 254 8.32 21.05 1.03
CA VAL A 254 8.04 21.02 -0.42
C VAL A 254 9.28 21.49 -1.19
N LYS A 255 9.82 20.61 -2.02
CA LYS A 255 11.01 20.81 -2.85
C LYS A 255 10.67 20.98 -4.32
N SER A 256 9.58 20.39 -4.79
CA SER A 256 9.16 20.50 -6.19
C SER A 256 7.66 20.35 -6.41
N ILE A 257 7.22 20.77 -7.59
CA ILE A 257 5.88 20.51 -8.11
C ILE A 257 5.97 19.64 -9.36
N GLY A 258 4.92 18.88 -9.63
CA GLY A 258 4.84 18.03 -10.80
C GLY A 258 3.47 17.97 -11.43
N MET A 259 3.44 17.63 -12.71
CA MET A 259 2.25 17.37 -13.49
C MET A 259 2.38 16.04 -14.23
N VAL A 260 1.32 15.25 -14.23
CA VAL A 260 1.15 14.10 -15.11
C VAL A 260 0.02 14.40 -16.07
N GLU A 261 0.34 14.49 -17.36
CA GLU A 261 -0.64 14.54 -18.44
C GLU A 261 -0.78 13.14 -19.04
N LYS A 262 -2.00 12.60 -18.97
CA LYS A 262 -2.35 11.29 -19.46
C LYS A 262 -3.28 11.45 -20.66
N ILE A 263 -2.86 10.94 -21.82
CA ILE A 263 -3.69 10.86 -23.02
C ILE A 263 -4.10 9.39 -23.18
N ILE A 264 -5.40 9.14 -23.16
CA ILE A 264 -6.00 7.83 -23.37
C ILE A 264 -6.70 7.85 -24.73
N GLU A 265 -6.25 6.98 -25.62
CA GLU A 265 -6.86 6.75 -26.93
C GLU A 265 -7.58 5.39 -26.86
N LYS A 266 -8.90 5.38 -27.01
CA LYS A 266 -9.72 4.16 -26.98
C LYS A 266 -10.90 4.31 -27.93
N ASP A 267 -11.09 3.35 -28.84
CA ASP A 267 -12.25 3.28 -29.74
C ASP A 267 -12.57 4.61 -30.44
N ASP A 268 -11.54 5.25 -31.02
CA ASP A 268 -11.55 6.58 -31.65
C ASP A 268 -11.85 7.79 -30.74
N GLU A 269 -12.02 7.58 -29.43
CA GLU A 269 -12.09 8.66 -28.44
C GLU A 269 -10.72 8.99 -27.84
N ILE A 270 -10.43 10.28 -27.73
CA ILE A 270 -9.23 10.79 -27.05
C ILE A 270 -9.67 11.50 -25.77
N ARG A 271 -9.16 11.02 -24.64
CA ARG A 271 -9.36 11.65 -23.33
C ARG A 271 -8.03 12.12 -22.77
N VAL A 272 -7.98 13.38 -22.37
CA VAL A 272 -6.81 13.97 -21.70
C VAL A 272 -7.14 14.19 -20.23
N GLU A 273 -6.31 13.65 -19.34
CA GLU A 273 -6.39 13.88 -17.90
C GLU A 273 -5.10 14.52 -17.40
N ARG A 274 -5.21 15.54 -16.56
CA ARG A 274 -4.07 16.14 -15.87
C ARG A 274 -4.18 15.90 -14.38
N ARG A 275 -3.06 15.55 -13.76
CA ARG A 275 -2.92 15.40 -12.31
C ARG A 275 -1.72 16.19 -11.84
N TYR A 276 -1.85 16.82 -10.70
CA TYR A 276 -0.82 17.71 -10.15
C TYR A 276 -0.35 17.19 -8.81
N TYR A 277 0.92 17.44 -8.50
CA TYR A 277 1.59 16.87 -7.35
C TYR A 277 2.52 17.89 -6.69
N ILE A 278 2.70 17.74 -5.38
CA ILE A 278 3.80 18.34 -4.62
C ILE A 278 4.72 17.24 -4.10
N SER A 279 6.02 17.52 -4.00
CA SER A 279 7.02 16.62 -3.43
C SER A 279 8.17 17.37 -2.78
#